data_AF-A0A7Z9LCD3-F1
#
_entry.id   AF-A0A7Z9LCD3-F1
#
_cell.length_a   1.000
_cell.length_b   1.000
_cell.length_c   1.000
_cell.angle_alpha   90.00
_cell.angle_beta   90.00
_cell.angle_gamma   90.00
#
_symmetry.space_group_name_H-M   'P 1'
#
loop_
_entity.id
_entity.type
_entity.pdbx_description
1 polymer ?
#
loop_
_entity_poly.entity_id
_entity_poly.type
_entity_poly.pdbx_seq_one_letter_code
_entity_poly.pdbx_strand_id
1 'polypeptide(L)' 'MALRLYNTITRRLEDFEPAENGVVGMYNCGPTVYSDPHIGNFRSFLLADLLRR' A
#
# COMPACT_ATOMS: atom_id res chain seq x y z
N MET A 1 7.36 -11.91 14.58
CA MET A 1 5.91 -11.97 14.28
C MET A 1 5.76 -11.71 12.79
N ALA A 2 4.93 -12.48 12.08
CA ALA A 2 4.69 -12.25 10.65
C ALA A 2 3.95 -10.91 10.43
N LEU A 3 4.24 -10.22 9.32
CA LEU A 3 3.48 -9.04 8.91
C LEU A 3 2.04 -9.47 8.60
N ARG A 4 1.06 -8.71 9.08
CA ARG A 4 -0.35 -8.92 8.76
C ARG A 4 -0.96 -7.69 8.12
N LEU A 5 -1.67 -7.88 7.02
CA LEU A 5 -2.31 -6.80 6.27
C LEU A 5 -3.82 -7.02 6.20
N TYR A 6 -4.57 -5.91 6.20
CA TYR A 6 -6.01 -5.99 6.00
C TYR A 6 -6.30 -6.13 4.51
N ASN A 7 -6.85 -7.27 4.11
CA ASN A 7 -7.22 -7.54 2.74
C ASN A 7 -8.66 -7.06 2.49
N THR A 8 -8.81 -6.01 1.67
CA THR A 8 -10.13 -5.43 1.36
C THR A 8 -11.05 -6.40 0.60
N ILE A 9 -10.49 -7.37 -0.16
CA ILE A 9 -11.28 -8.36 -0.92
C ILE A 9 -12.02 -9.30 0.04
N THR A 10 -11.33 -9.78 1.07
CA THR A 10 -11.87 -10.74 2.05
C THR A 10 -12.42 -10.06 3.31
N ARG A 11 -12.09 -8.78 3.51
CA ARG A 11 -12.42 -7.95 4.68
C ARG A 11 -11.85 -8.47 6.00
N ARG A 12 -10.67 -9.10 5.94
CA ARG A 12 -10.02 -9.73 7.10
C ARG A 12 -8.58 -9.27 7.22
N LEU A 13 -8.05 -9.40 8.44
CA LEU A 13 -6.62 -9.30 8.69
C LEU A 13 -5.99 -10.67 8.36
N GLU A 14 -5.04 -10.68 7.43
CA GLU A 14 -4.41 -11.89 6.90
C GLU A 14 -2.89 -11.82 7.08
N ASP A 15 -2.25 -12.98 7.23
CA ASP A 15 -0.80 -13.07 7.18
C ASP A 15 -0.31 -12.72 5.77
N PHE A 16 0.71 -11.86 5.68
CA PHE A 16 1.28 -11.45 4.41
C PHE A 16 2.32 -12.47 3.95
N GLU A 17 2.06 -13.11 2.81
CA GLU A 17 2.98 -14.03 2.15
C GLU A 17 3.29 -13.49 0.73
N PRO A 18 4.56 -13.23 0.40
CA PRO A 18 4.92 -12.74 -0.93
C PRO A 18 4.75 -13.82 -2.00
N ALA A 19 4.38 -13.42 -3.21
CA ALA A 19 4.26 -14.33 -4.35
C ALA A 19 5.60 -14.95 -4.78
N GLU A 20 6.71 -14.24 -4.55
CA GLU A 20 8.07 -14.71 -4.80
C GLU A 20 8.93 -14.49 -3.54
N ASN A 21 9.74 -15.48 -3.19
CA ASN A 21 10.53 -15.44 -1.96
C ASN A 21 11.52 -14.26 -1.97
N GLY A 22 11.41 -13.39 -0.97
CA GLY A 22 12.26 -12.22 -0.82
C GLY A 22 11.92 -11.04 -1.74
N VAL A 23 10.86 -11.15 -2.57
CA VAL A 23 10.44 -10.11 -3.50
C VAL A 23 8.97 -9.76 -3.27
N VAL A 24 8.69 -8.48 -3.04
CA VAL A 24 7.34 -7.96 -2.90
C VAL A 24 7.04 -7.01 -4.05
N GLY A 25 6.05 -7.36 -4.87
CA GLY A 25 5.43 -6.43 -5.80
C GLY A 25 4.38 -5.58 -5.10
N MET A 26 4.49 -4.26 -5.18
CA MET A 26 3.51 -3.32 -4.63
C MET A 26 3.16 -2.27 -5.67
N TYR A 27 1.87 -2.05 -5.89
CA TYR A 27 1.36 -0.97 -6.72
C TYR A 27 0.49 -0.02 -5.87
N ASN A 28 0.69 1.28 -6.06
CA ASN A 28 -0.13 2.32 -5.46
C ASN A 28 -0.51 3.31 -6.57
N CYS A 29 -1.79 3.67 -6.64
CA CYS A 29 -2.26 4.64 -7.63
C CYS A 29 -1.58 6.00 -7.43
N GLY A 30 -1.11 6.61 -8.53
CA GLY A 30 -0.55 7.94 -8.54
C GLY A 30 -1.60 9.06 -8.62
N PRO A 31 -1.17 10.34 -8.58
CA PRO A 31 -2.05 11.48 -8.80
C PRO A 31 -2.43 11.63 -10.27
N THR A 32 -3.60 12.21 -10.53
CA THR A 32 -3.90 12.80 -11.84
C THR A 32 -3.26 14.19 -11.91
N VAL A 33 -2.41 14.45 -12.90
CA VAL A 33 -1.49 15.61 -12.93
C VAL A 33 -2.05 16.89 -13.56
N TYR A 34 -3.36 17.15 -13.42
CA TYR A 34 -3.97 18.38 -13.95
C TYR A 34 -3.93 19.56 -12.98
N SER A 35 -3.63 19.32 -11.69
CA SER A 35 -3.55 20.35 -10.64
C SER A 35 -2.64 19.90 -9.49
N ASP A 36 -2.39 20.80 -8.55
CA ASP A 36 -1.66 20.48 -7.32
C ASP A 36 -2.40 19.40 -6.48
N PRO A 37 -1.68 18.40 -5.92
CA PRO A 37 -2.27 17.43 -5.02
C PRO A 37 -2.72 18.07 -3.71
N HIS A 38 -3.87 17.64 -3.19
CA HIS A 38 -4.35 18.09 -1.88
C HIS A 38 -3.86 17.17 -0.75
N ILE A 39 -4.03 17.62 0.50
CA ILE A 39 -3.57 16.88 1.70
C ILE A 39 -4.10 15.43 1.77
N GLY A 40 -5.31 15.17 1.25
CA GLY A 40 -5.85 13.81 1.16
C GLY A 40 -5.04 12.87 0.25
N ASN A 41 -4.46 13.37 -0.85
CA ASN A 41 -3.59 12.58 -1.72
C ASN A 41 -2.29 12.24 -0.97
N PHE A 42 -1.68 13.24 -0.33
CA PHE A 42 -0.44 13.07 0.42
C PHE A 42 -0.58 12.08 1.57
N ARG A 43 -1.72 12.04 2.27
CA ARG A 43 -1.99 11.00 3.28
C ARG A 43 -1.84 9.59 2.71
N SER A 44 -2.42 9.33 1.54
CA SER A 44 -2.34 8.02 0.88
C SER A 44 -0.92 7.72 0.39
N PHE A 45 -0.22 8.72 -0.16
CA PHE A 45 1.16 8.56 -0.62
C PHE A 45 2.13 8.27 0.53
N LEU A 46 1.97 8.95 1.66
CA LEU A 46 2.78 8.71 2.86
C LEU A 46 2.49 7.35 3.49
N LEU A 47 1.24 6.86 3.44
CA LEU A 47 0.92 5.51 3.88
C LEU A 47 1.64 4.46 3.02
N ALA A 48 1.63 4.62 1.69
CA ALA A 48 2.34 3.72 0.79
C ALA A 48 3.86 3.78 0.98
N ASP A 49 4.42 4.98 1.20
CA ASP A 49 5.84 5.16 1.53
C ASP A 49 6.21 4.47 2.85
N LEU A 50 5.38 4.63 3.88
CA LEU A 50 5.58 3.97 5.18
C LEU A 50 5.53 2.44 5.06
N LEU A 51 4.63 1.89 4.23
CA LEU A 51 4.52 0.45 4.02
C LEU A 51 5.73 -0.15 3.28
N ARG A 52 6.41 0.67 2.45
CA ARG A 52 7.57 0.25 1.65
C ARG A 52 8.91 0.38 2.40
N ARG A 53 9.01 1.25 3.41
CA ARG A 53 10.23 1.48 4.22
C ARG A 53 10.54 0.30 5.13
#